data_AF-A0A2W0B5D0-F1
#
_entry.id   AF-A0A2W0B5D0-F1
#
_cell.length_a   1.000
_cell.length_b   1.000
_cell.length_c   1.000
_cell.angle_alpha   90.00
_cell.angle_beta   90.00
_cell.angle_gamma   90.00
#
_symmetry.space_group_name_H-M   'P 1'
#
loop_
_entity.id
_entity.type
_entity.pdbx_description
1 polymer ?
#
loop_
_entity_poly.entity_id
_entity_poly.type
_entity_poly.pdbx_seq_one_letter_code
_entity_poly.pdbx_strand_id
1 'polypeptide(L)'
;LAGSVPRERPQNLSPEWIEAGMAEQRRAGLARALFCTRLLDLARQGSPEDRLAFIVGAFIAPDLDGLLARGIIAPHMRVALVGHSAVSPAWQTALSRMQITATMISREQAETALLHAMQRILVGALPSLESALQRGARE
;
A
#
# COMPACT_ATOMS: atom_id res chain seq x y z
N LEU A 1 6.20 21.18 -2.24
CA LEU A 1 6.00 19.71 -2.20
C LEU A 1 7.30 18.98 -2.47
N ALA A 2 7.78 18.86 -3.71
CA ALA A 2 9.01 18.10 -4.01
C ALA A 2 10.28 18.59 -3.26
N GLY A 3 10.40 19.89 -2.98
CA GLY A 3 11.51 20.44 -2.19
C GLY A 3 11.38 20.26 -0.67
N SER A 4 10.25 19.77 -0.17
CA SER A 4 9.93 19.68 1.27
C SER A 4 10.11 18.27 1.85
N VAL A 5 10.46 17.29 1.00
CA VAL A 5 10.63 15.87 1.31
C VAL A 5 12.05 15.41 0.93
N PRO A 6 12.55 14.30 1.50
CA PRO A 6 13.85 13.76 1.14
C PRO A 6 13.92 13.37 -0.33
N ARG A 7 15.13 13.47 -0.90
CA ARG A 7 15.41 13.04 -2.28
C ARG A 7 15.55 11.52 -2.38
N GLU A 8 15.96 10.88 -1.29
CA GLU A 8 16.15 9.44 -1.19
C GLU A 8 14.93 8.78 -0.55
N ARG A 9 14.72 7.49 -0.83
CA ARG A 9 13.66 6.73 -0.18
C ARG A 9 14.07 6.44 1.26
N PRO A 10 13.30 6.89 2.26
CA PRO A 10 13.60 6.56 3.63
C PRO A 10 13.35 5.07 3.89
N GLN A 11 14.13 4.51 4.82
CA GLN A 11 13.94 3.13 5.27
C GLN A 11 12.79 3.01 6.28
N ASN A 12 12.57 4.07 7.07
CA ASN A 12 11.55 4.14 8.12
C ASN A 12 10.75 5.44 8.00
N LEU A 13 9.49 5.40 8.38
CA LEU A 13 8.61 6.57 8.45
C LEU A 13 8.07 6.67 9.88
N SER A 14 8.04 7.89 10.42
CA SER A 14 7.53 8.10 11.78
C SER A 14 6.02 7.83 11.86
N PRO A 15 5.56 6.92 12.74
CA PRO A 15 4.14 6.63 12.92
C PRO A 15 3.31 7.86 13.28
N GLU A 16 3.82 8.73 14.17
CA GLU A 16 3.09 9.91 14.63
C GLU A 16 2.78 10.89 13.49
N TRP A 17 3.70 11.03 12.53
CA TRP A 17 3.55 11.91 11.39
C TRP A 17 2.64 11.30 10.34
N ILE A 18 2.69 9.98 10.13
CA ILE A 18 1.68 9.26 9.33
C ILE A 18 0.29 9.57 9.87
N GLU A 19 0.10 9.47 11.18
CA GLU A 19 -1.21 9.71 11.80
C GLU A 19 -1.67 11.15 11.67
N ALA A 20 -0.76 12.11 11.86
CA ALA A 20 -1.05 13.53 11.64
C ALA A 20 -1.49 13.78 10.19
N GLY A 21 -0.84 13.12 9.22
CA GLY A 21 -1.21 13.17 7.80
C GLY A 21 -2.60 12.60 7.53
N MET A 22 -2.89 11.42 8.09
CA MET A 22 -4.20 10.79 8.01
C MET A 22 -5.30 11.68 8.60
N ALA A 23 -5.04 12.26 9.78
CA ALA A 23 -5.97 13.14 10.46
C ALA A 23 -6.25 14.42 9.65
N GLU A 24 -5.21 15.05 9.10
CA GLU A 24 -5.38 16.24 8.27
C GLU A 24 -6.14 15.94 6.98
N GLN A 25 -5.85 14.80 6.32
CA GLN A 25 -6.61 14.40 5.13
C GLN A 25 -8.10 14.21 5.47
N ARG A 26 -8.43 13.53 6.56
CA ARG A 26 -9.85 13.34 6.95
C ARG A 26 -10.53 14.64 7.33
N ARG A 27 -9.78 15.56 7.96
CA ARG A 27 -10.30 16.85 8.40
C ARG A 27 -10.53 17.82 7.25
N ALA A 28 -9.63 17.85 6.27
CA ALA A 28 -9.52 18.96 5.32
C ALA A 28 -9.38 18.54 3.84
N GLY A 29 -9.31 17.24 3.57
CA GLY A 29 -9.10 16.67 2.25
C GLY A 29 -7.62 16.62 1.85
N LEU A 30 -7.34 15.79 0.84
CA LEU A 30 -5.98 15.50 0.37
C LEU A 30 -5.24 16.75 -0.10
N ALA A 31 -5.88 17.60 -0.92
CA ALA A 31 -5.24 18.79 -1.47
C ALA A 31 -4.73 19.73 -0.37
N ARG A 32 -5.52 19.92 0.69
CA ARG A 32 -5.14 20.76 1.83
C ARG A 32 -4.06 20.08 2.67
N ALA A 33 -4.13 18.78 2.91
CA ALA A 33 -3.07 18.04 3.58
C ALA A 33 -1.71 18.17 2.84
N LEU A 34 -1.69 18.02 1.52
CA LEU A 34 -0.47 18.21 0.71
C LEU A 34 0.06 19.65 0.79
N PHE A 35 -0.83 20.65 0.82
CA PHE A 35 -0.42 22.03 1.05
C PHE A 35 0.17 22.23 2.45
N CYS A 36 -0.42 21.61 3.48
CA CYS A 36 0.09 21.64 4.85
C CYS A 36 1.53 21.13 4.96
N THR A 37 1.96 20.18 4.14
CA THR A 37 3.38 19.78 4.09
C THR A 37 4.32 20.96 3.80
N ARG A 38 3.92 21.88 2.91
CA ARG A 38 4.71 23.09 2.65
C ARG A 38 4.65 24.07 3.81
N LEU A 39 3.52 24.17 4.51
CA LEU A 39 3.42 25.00 5.72
C LEU A 39 4.32 24.47 6.85
N LEU A 40 4.36 23.15 7.05
CA LEU A 40 5.25 22.49 8.02
C LEU A 40 6.72 22.80 7.70
N ASP A 41 7.11 22.72 6.43
CA ASP A 41 8.45 23.05 5.97
C ASP A 41 8.82 24.53 6.21
N LEU A 42 7.92 25.46 5.84
CA LEU A 42 8.11 26.89 6.09
C LEU A 42 8.19 27.22 7.58
N ALA A 43 7.40 26.54 8.41
CA ALA A 43 7.40 26.67 9.86
C ALA A 43 8.55 25.91 10.55
N ARG A 44 9.41 25.21 9.79
CA ARG A 44 10.50 24.35 10.28
C ARG A 44 10.02 23.27 11.27
N GLN A 45 8.84 22.71 11.03
CA GLN A 45 8.28 21.61 11.80
C GLN A 45 8.56 20.27 11.11
N GLY A 46 9.07 19.32 11.91
CA GLY A 46 9.49 18.00 11.45
C GLY A 46 10.77 18.03 10.60
N SER A 47 11.40 16.87 10.50
CA SER A 47 12.43 16.59 9.48
C SER A 47 11.80 16.45 8.07
N PRO A 48 12.60 16.47 6.99
CA PRO A 48 12.10 16.08 5.67
C PRO A 48 11.41 14.71 5.67
N GLU A 49 11.96 13.74 6.41
CA GLU A 49 11.43 12.38 6.54
C GLU A 49 10.07 12.38 7.24
N ASP A 50 9.90 13.18 8.28
CA ASP A 50 8.62 13.38 8.97
C ASP A 50 7.56 13.98 8.04
N ARG A 51 7.95 14.97 7.22
CA ARG A 51 7.05 15.56 6.23
C ARG A 51 6.65 14.56 5.14
N LEU A 52 7.54 13.64 4.76
CA LEU A 52 7.18 12.53 3.88
C LEU A 52 6.24 11.54 4.57
N ALA A 53 6.49 11.20 5.83
CA ALA A 53 5.61 10.36 6.64
C ALA A 53 4.18 10.96 6.72
N PHE A 54 4.09 12.27 6.92
CA PHE A 54 2.84 13.02 6.85
C PHE A 54 2.13 12.89 5.49
N ILE A 55 2.86 13.07 4.38
CA ILE A 55 2.28 12.89 3.04
C ILE A 55 1.78 11.45 2.85
N VAL A 56 2.56 10.45 3.26
CA VAL A 56 2.17 9.03 3.16
C VAL A 56 0.88 8.78 3.93
N GLY A 57 0.78 9.28 5.15
CA GLY A 57 -0.46 9.22 5.93
C GLY A 57 -1.65 9.86 5.24
N ALA A 58 -1.46 11.03 4.63
CA ALA A 58 -2.51 11.72 3.88
C ALA A 58 -3.02 10.90 2.67
N PHE A 59 -2.19 10.05 2.06
CA PHE A 59 -2.62 9.11 1.01
C PHE A 59 -3.23 7.82 1.55
N ILE A 60 -2.73 7.31 2.68
CA ILE A 60 -3.26 6.06 3.28
C ILE A 60 -4.71 6.25 3.73
N ALA A 61 -5.05 7.38 4.35
CA ALA A 61 -6.38 7.59 4.92
C ALA A 61 -7.54 7.42 3.91
N PRO A 62 -7.59 8.10 2.75
CA PRO A 62 -8.70 7.97 1.81
C PRO A 62 -8.78 6.57 1.20
N ASP A 63 -7.64 5.92 0.94
CA ASP A 63 -7.61 4.56 0.40
C ASP A 63 -8.15 3.56 1.44
N LEU A 64 -7.70 3.66 2.69
CA LEU A 64 -8.16 2.82 3.80
C LEU A 64 -9.67 2.99 4.03
N ASP A 65 -10.12 4.25 4.11
CA ASP A 65 -11.53 4.57 4.34
C ASP A 65 -12.38 4.06 3.15
N GLY A 66 -11.88 4.15 1.92
CA GLY A 66 -12.52 3.62 0.72
C GLY A 66 -12.61 2.09 0.68
N LEU A 67 -11.57 1.39 1.11
CA LEU A 67 -11.55 -0.09 1.22
C LEU A 67 -12.56 -0.57 2.25
N LEU A 68 -12.65 0.11 3.40
CA LEU A 68 -13.62 -0.18 4.47
C LEU A 68 -15.05 0.09 4.01
N ALA A 69 -15.32 1.25 3.41
CA ALA A 69 -16.65 1.63 2.96
C ALA A 69 -17.23 0.68 1.90
N ARG A 70 -16.37 0.06 1.09
CA ARG A 70 -16.75 -0.94 0.07
C ARG A 70 -16.81 -2.37 0.62
N GLY A 71 -16.47 -2.59 1.89
CA GLY A 71 -16.41 -3.92 2.48
C GLY A 71 -15.33 -4.83 1.88
N ILE A 72 -14.31 -4.26 1.21
CA ILE A 72 -13.18 -5.01 0.65
C ILE A 72 -12.30 -5.55 1.79
N ILE A 73 -12.15 -4.75 2.84
CA ILE A 73 -11.56 -5.16 4.11
C ILE A 73 -12.54 -4.86 5.23
N ALA A 74 -12.49 -5.65 6.30
CA ALA A 74 -13.34 -5.49 7.47
C ALA A 74 -12.52 -5.72 8.75
N PRO A 75 -12.97 -5.19 9.90
CA PRO A 75 -12.45 -5.61 11.20
C PRO A 75 -12.43 -7.14 11.28
N HIS A 76 -11.34 -7.72 11.78
CA HIS A 76 -11.08 -9.18 11.85
C HIS A 76 -10.62 -9.88 10.57
N MET A 77 -10.56 -9.21 9.42
CA MET A 77 -9.89 -9.79 8.25
C MET A 77 -8.38 -9.83 8.44
N ARG A 78 -7.74 -10.82 7.81
CA ARG A 78 -6.28 -10.90 7.68
C ARG A 78 -5.89 -10.37 6.30
N VAL A 79 -5.04 -9.35 6.28
CA VAL A 79 -4.55 -8.71 5.05
C VAL A 79 -3.08 -9.07 4.87
N ALA A 80 -2.70 -9.48 3.66
CA ALA A 80 -1.30 -9.65 3.30
C ALA A 80 -0.79 -8.35 2.67
N LEU A 81 0.32 -7.82 3.18
CA LEU A 81 0.99 -6.65 2.64
C LEU A 81 2.22 -7.10 1.84
N VAL A 82 2.18 -6.89 0.53
CA VAL A 82 3.27 -7.21 -0.39
C VAL A 82 3.90 -5.89 -0.87
N GLY A 83 5.14 -5.64 -0.46
CA GLY A 83 5.85 -4.41 -0.85
C GLY A 83 7.14 -4.21 -0.06
N HIS A 84 8.10 -3.50 -0.66
CA HIS A 84 9.51 -3.51 -0.25
C HIS A 84 10.01 -2.16 0.31
N SER A 85 9.15 -1.33 0.89
CA SER A 85 9.53 0.01 1.34
C SER A 85 8.87 0.38 2.66
N ALA A 86 9.31 1.50 3.24
CA ALA A 86 8.73 2.08 4.47
C ALA A 86 7.21 2.34 4.39
N VAL A 87 6.62 2.31 3.19
CA VAL A 87 5.17 2.40 2.97
C VAL A 87 4.43 1.15 3.48
N SER A 88 4.99 -0.06 3.37
CA SER A 88 4.30 -1.27 3.86
C SER A 88 4.17 -1.28 5.39
N PRO A 89 5.23 -0.96 6.17
CA PRO A 89 5.09 -0.71 7.62
C PRO A 89 4.11 0.42 7.98
N ALA A 90 4.04 1.47 7.17
CA ALA A 90 3.05 2.54 7.37
C ALA A 90 1.61 2.02 7.22
N TRP A 91 1.34 1.22 6.19
CA TRP A 91 0.06 0.53 6.02
C TRP A 91 -0.24 -0.44 7.17
N GLN A 92 0.76 -1.21 7.62
CA GLN A 92 0.60 -2.12 8.76
C GLN A 92 0.18 -1.36 10.01
N THR A 93 0.78 -0.20 10.27
CA THR A 93 0.44 0.67 11.39
C THR A 93 -0.98 1.25 11.27
N ALA A 94 -1.38 1.68 10.07
CA ALA A 94 -2.73 2.18 9.85
C ALA A 94 -3.81 1.08 10.01
N LEU A 95 -3.53 -0.14 9.54
CA LEU A 95 -4.42 -1.28 9.66
C LEU A 95 -4.54 -1.79 11.10
N SER A 96 -3.44 -1.82 11.86
CA SER A 96 -3.47 -2.28 13.26
C SER A 96 -4.34 -1.40 14.14
N ARG A 97 -4.40 -0.08 13.88
CA ARG A 97 -5.30 0.86 14.54
C ARG A 97 -6.78 0.58 14.30
N MET A 98 -7.10 -0.01 13.15
CA MET A 98 -8.46 -0.47 12.82
C MET A 98 -8.72 -1.91 13.29
N GLN A 99 -7.81 -2.48 14.10
CA GLN A 99 -7.88 -3.88 14.54
C GLN A 99 -7.87 -4.88 13.38
N ILE A 100 -7.27 -4.51 12.25
CA ILE A 100 -7.09 -5.38 11.09
C ILE A 100 -5.69 -5.97 11.17
N THR A 101 -5.63 -7.31 11.17
CA THR A 101 -4.35 -8.01 11.25
C THR A 101 -3.68 -8.00 9.88
N ALA A 102 -2.51 -7.38 9.79
CA ALA A 102 -1.74 -7.29 8.55
C ALA A 102 -0.42 -8.07 8.67
N THR A 103 -0.20 -9.01 7.75
CA THR A 103 1.02 -9.81 7.65
C THR A 103 1.88 -9.28 6.52
N MET A 104 3.11 -8.88 6.85
CA MET A 104 4.11 -8.53 5.85
C MET A 104 4.60 -9.79 5.13
N ILE A 105 4.54 -9.76 3.80
CA ILE A 105 5.07 -10.82 2.95
C ILE A 105 6.46 -10.41 2.46
N SER A 106 7.45 -11.28 2.67
CA SER A 106 8.81 -11.04 2.21
C SER A 106 8.88 -11.10 0.69
N ARG A 107 9.97 -10.56 0.12
CA ARG A 107 10.22 -10.63 -1.32
C ARG A 107 10.25 -12.06 -1.82
N GLU A 108 10.96 -12.92 -1.10
CA GLU A 108 11.14 -14.33 -1.44
C GLU A 108 9.80 -15.07 -1.38
N GLN A 109 8.96 -14.76 -0.39
CA GLN A 109 7.61 -15.31 -0.28
C GLN A 109 6.72 -14.85 -1.44
N ALA A 110 6.81 -13.57 -1.83
CA ALA A 110 6.06 -13.03 -2.96
C ALA A 110 6.50 -13.64 -4.30
N GLU A 111 7.80 -13.77 -4.53
CA GLU A 111 8.38 -14.41 -5.73
C GLU A 111 7.98 -15.89 -5.79
N THR A 112 8.07 -16.61 -4.67
CA THR A 112 7.64 -18.01 -4.57
C THR A 112 6.14 -18.15 -4.87
N ALA A 113 5.30 -17.30 -4.29
CA ALA A 113 3.86 -17.29 -4.56
C ALA A 113 3.55 -17.00 -6.04
N LEU A 114 4.28 -16.07 -6.68
CA LEU A 114 4.14 -15.76 -8.10
C LEU A 114 4.47 -16.99 -8.96
N LEU A 115 5.61 -17.64 -8.72
CA LEU A 115 6.01 -18.83 -9.48
C LEU A 115 5.00 -19.97 -9.33
N HIS A 116 4.52 -20.23 -8.12
CA HIS A 116 3.47 -21.22 -7.90
C HIS A 116 2.17 -20.86 -8.62
N ALA A 117 1.77 -19.58 -8.63
CA ALA A 117 0.59 -19.14 -9.37
C ALA A 117 0.75 -19.37 -10.88
N MET A 118 1.90 -19.02 -11.46
CA MET A 118 2.20 -19.24 -12.88
C MET A 118 2.15 -20.73 -13.25
N GLN A 119 2.77 -21.60 -12.43
CA GLN A 119 2.72 -23.05 -12.64
C GLN A 119 1.28 -23.58 -12.62
N ARG A 120 0.46 -23.14 -11.66
CA ARG A 120 -0.94 -23.55 -11.57
C ARG A 120 -1.76 -23.07 -12.76
N ILE A 121 -1.52 -21.85 -13.24
CA ILE A 121 -2.20 -21.32 -14.43
C ILE A 121 -1.83 -22.15 -15.67
N LEU A 122 -0.54 -22.45 -15.87
CA LEU A 122 -0.07 -23.26 -17.00
C LEU A 122 -0.64 -24.69 -16.97
N VAL A 123 -0.59 -25.36 -15.82
CA VAL A 123 -1.18 -26.70 -15.63
C VAL A 123 -2.70 -26.67 -15.83
N GLY A 124 -3.38 -25.64 -15.34
CA GLY A 124 -4.83 -25.49 -15.55
C GLY A 124 -5.21 -25.19 -17.00
N ALA A 125 -4.33 -24.53 -17.77
CA ALA A 125 -4.56 -24.17 -19.18
C ALA A 125 -4.17 -25.28 -20.17
N LEU A 126 -3.33 -26.24 -19.76
CA LEU A 126 -2.87 -27.36 -20.60
C LEU A 126 -4.01 -28.19 -21.20
N PRO A 127 -5.04 -28.63 -20.43
CA PRO A 127 -6.17 -29.37 -21.00
C PRO A 127 -6.96 -28.57 -22.04
N SER A 128 -7.12 -27.25 -21.82
CA SER A 128 -7.80 -26.38 -22.79
C SER A 128 -7.00 -26.20 -24.08
N LEU A 129 -5.67 -26.13 -24.00
CA LEU A 129 -4.77 -26.04 -25.15
C LEU A 129 -4.74 -27.33 -25.97
N GLU A 130 -4.65 -28.49 -25.32
CA GLU A 130 -4.71 -29.79 -25.99
C GLU A 130 -6.05 -29.98 -26.73
N SER A 131 -7.17 -29.59 -26.10
CA SER A 131 -8.49 -29.65 -26.73
C SER A 131 -8.65 -28.69 -27.93
N ALA A 132 -7.93 -27.56 -27.93
CA ALA A 132 -7.96 -26.59 -29.02
C ALA A 132 -7.09 -27.07 -30.19
N LEU A 133 -5.91 -27.62 -29.90
CA LEU A 133 -5.01 -28.19 -30.91
C LEU A 133 -5.60 -29.44 -31.59
N GLN A 134 -6.29 -30.30 -30.84
CA GLN A 134 -7.00 -31.46 -31.42
C GLN A 134 -8.19 -31.08 -32.31
N ARG A 135 -8.81 -29.92 -32.07
CA ARG A 135 -9.89 -29.40 -32.92
C ARG A 135 -9.35 -28.77 -34.21
N GLY A 136 -8.28 -27.97 -34.12
CA GLY A 136 -7.63 -27.39 -35.31
C GLY A 136 -6.91 -28.39 -36.21
N ALA A 137 -6.58 -29.60 -35.72
CA ALA A 137 -5.99 -30.67 -36.53
C ALA A 137 -7.03 -31.58 -37.23
N ARG A 138 -8.33 -31.36 -37.00
CA ARG A 138 -9.44 -32.12 -37.61
C ARG A 138 -10.21 -31.32 -38.67
N GLU A 139 -9.83 -30.07 -38.90
CA GLU A 139 -10.27 -29.23 -40.02
C GLU A 139 -9.22 -29.26 -41.15
#